data_AF-A0A1I7TYU8-F1
#
_entry.id   AF-A0A1I7TYU8-F1
#
_cell.length_a   1.000
_cell.length_b   1.000
_cell.length_c   1.000
_cell.angle_alpha   90.00
_cell.angle_beta   90.00
_cell.angle_gamma   90.00
#
_symmetry.space_group_name_H-M   'P 1'
#
loop_
_entity.id
_entity.type
_entity.pdbx_description
1 polymer ?
#
loop_
_entity_poly.entity_id
_entity_poly.type
_entity_poly.pdbx_seq_one_letter_code
_entity_poly.pdbx_strand_id
1 'polypeptide(L)'
;MFESEVVKIPPGTFCVQVSEEMKVPLTETQFIGPYGIVLKFTGLDCSVVALSKVDSSFKFKAWVFQFIAVIIIALSVLRCYTLFQLKGNSMSIQWAESGMFAFMGVQSVECAYCIFSWTKKEFISNYLEKLEHLRLLRLKNNENLDNYSRLHLKVFVWTLIHTTITMVHSITCAIQEKVILSGDRIYPIIYFGMPCLTLFVCIHVSVFLNCYYIVNSSLIREIEYFNLELGTARKTKQLHKADVFIKFSHRHAELISLVRKANKSLGAYTFTTPISMFNACINGVYMFFTFRDYLPSILNVILNLNVFATLFMTYFSLRPASRVQFHLEDTSRILMECQEFENSEDSDIINTYHIMMKRSLNHNARLRVLGGIPIYPTTFNTAMFFIPSLGTLLSFVKKSLHTYGLEMEHH
;
A
#
# COMPACT_ATOMS: atom_id res chain seq x y z
N MET A 1 -56.69 -38.99 13.66
CA MET A 1 -56.28 -39.06 15.07
C MET A 1 -54.78 -39.28 15.09
N PHE A 2 -54.01 -38.20 15.19
CA PHE A 2 -52.75 -38.05 15.92
C PHE A 2 -52.37 -36.57 15.85
N GLU A 3 -52.03 -36.04 17.01
CA GLU A 3 -52.18 -34.65 17.43
C GLU A 3 -51.10 -33.71 16.91
N SER A 4 -51.47 -32.45 16.75
CA SER A 4 -50.55 -31.33 16.54
C SER A 4 -49.82 -30.99 17.84
N GLU A 5 -48.50 -31.10 17.87
CA GLU A 5 -47.69 -30.44 18.91
C GLU A 5 -47.48 -28.96 18.53
N VAL A 6 -48.34 -28.09 19.07
CA VAL A 6 -48.09 -26.66 19.10
C VAL A 6 -47.12 -26.38 20.26
N VAL A 7 -45.84 -26.23 19.94
CA VAL A 7 -44.83 -25.75 20.89
C VAL A 7 -45.12 -24.29 21.21
N LYS A 8 -45.60 -24.01 22.43
CA LYS A 8 -45.81 -22.65 22.94
C LYS A 8 -44.45 -22.00 23.21
N ILE A 9 -44.11 -20.99 22.40
CA ILE A 9 -42.99 -20.09 22.68
C ILE A 9 -43.43 -19.15 23.82
N PRO A 10 -42.64 -18.97 24.89
CA PRO A 10 -42.98 -18.08 26.00
C PRO A 10 -43.04 -16.61 25.53
N PRO A 11 -43.96 -15.79 26.09
CA PRO A 11 -44.05 -14.38 25.75
C PRO A 11 -42.85 -13.65 26.36
N GLY A 12 -41.91 -13.23 25.52
CA GLY A 12 -40.70 -12.52 25.95
C GLY A 12 -39.51 -12.61 25.00
N THR A 13 -39.54 -13.47 23.98
CA THR A 13 -38.51 -13.51 22.95
C THR A 13 -38.75 -12.37 21.96
N PHE A 14 -38.05 -11.26 22.14
CA PHE A 14 -37.95 -10.22 21.11
C PHE A 14 -37.39 -10.86 19.85
N CYS A 15 -38.26 -11.06 18.86
CA CYS A 15 -37.88 -11.44 17.51
C CYS A 15 -36.95 -10.36 16.95
N VAL A 16 -35.67 -10.68 16.95
CA VAL A 16 -34.67 -10.04 16.12
C VAL A 16 -35.09 -10.29 14.67
N GLN A 17 -35.78 -9.33 14.04
CA GLN A 17 -35.80 -9.24 12.59
C GLN A 17 -34.45 -8.68 12.14
N VAL A 18 -33.40 -9.48 12.26
CA VAL A 18 -32.29 -9.41 11.31
C VAL A 18 -32.89 -10.00 10.05
N SER A 19 -33.07 -9.19 9.03
CA SER A 19 -33.23 -9.68 7.68
C SER A 19 -31.97 -10.49 7.33
N GLU A 20 -31.97 -11.79 7.64
CA GLU A 20 -30.96 -12.75 7.22
C GLU A 20 -31.12 -13.00 5.72
N GLU A 21 -30.86 -11.98 4.90
CA GLU A 21 -30.25 -12.24 3.62
C GLU A 21 -28.88 -12.85 3.94
N MET A 22 -28.74 -14.15 3.70
CA MET A 22 -27.53 -14.93 3.94
C MET A 22 -26.34 -14.21 3.27
N LYS A 23 -25.57 -13.44 4.05
CA LYS A 23 -24.50 -12.60 3.51
C LYS A 23 -23.43 -13.53 2.94
N VAL A 24 -23.23 -13.50 1.62
CA VAL A 24 -22.18 -14.29 0.98
C VAL A 24 -20.82 -13.82 1.52
N PRO A 25 -20.01 -14.73 2.11
CA PRO A 25 -18.70 -14.38 2.63
C PRO A 25 -17.81 -13.86 1.50
N LEU A 26 -17.03 -12.80 1.78
CA LEU A 26 -16.10 -12.27 0.78
C LEU A 26 -14.92 -13.24 0.68
N THR A 27 -14.84 -13.98 -0.42
CA THR A 27 -13.74 -14.93 -0.61
C THR A 27 -12.44 -14.22 -0.95
N GLU A 28 -11.31 -14.86 -0.66
CA GLU A 28 -9.99 -14.35 -1.04
C GLU A 28 -9.87 -14.13 -2.56
N THR A 29 -10.51 -15.00 -3.35
CA THR A 29 -10.57 -14.88 -4.82
C THR A 29 -11.35 -13.65 -5.28
N GLN A 30 -12.41 -13.25 -4.58
CA GLN A 30 -13.15 -12.03 -4.90
C GLN A 30 -12.40 -10.78 -4.43
N PHE A 31 -11.70 -10.84 -3.30
CA PHE A 31 -10.97 -9.71 -2.74
C PHE A 31 -9.68 -9.40 -3.50
N ILE A 32 -8.78 -10.38 -3.64
CA ILE A 32 -7.50 -10.22 -4.33
C ILE A 32 -7.69 -10.35 -5.86
N GLY A 33 -8.69 -11.09 -6.32
CA GLY A 33 -8.90 -11.29 -7.75
C GLY A 33 -7.76 -12.08 -8.41
N PRO A 34 -7.32 -11.71 -9.63
CA PRO A 34 -6.32 -12.46 -10.38
C PRO A 34 -4.94 -12.47 -9.70
N TYR A 35 -4.66 -11.53 -8.79
CA TYR A 35 -3.34 -11.44 -8.15
C TYR A 35 -3.05 -12.61 -7.21
N GLY A 36 -4.06 -13.33 -6.72
CA GLY A 36 -3.84 -14.55 -5.93
C GLY A 36 -3.19 -15.67 -6.76
N ILE A 37 -3.45 -15.71 -8.07
CA ILE A 37 -2.80 -16.63 -8.99
C ILE A 37 -1.36 -16.17 -9.26
N VAL A 38 -1.19 -14.88 -9.60
CA VAL A 38 0.14 -14.31 -9.91
C VAL A 38 1.08 -14.40 -8.69
N LEU A 39 0.55 -14.26 -7.48
CA LEU A 39 1.29 -14.39 -6.23
C LEU A 39 2.01 -15.75 -6.13
N LYS A 40 1.37 -16.84 -6.54
CA LYS A 40 1.98 -18.18 -6.53
C LYS A 40 3.18 -18.28 -7.48
N PHE A 41 3.14 -17.56 -8.60
CA PHE A 41 4.24 -17.52 -9.57
C PHE A 41 5.42 -16.67 -9.14
N THR A 42 5.28 -15.82 -8.12
CA THR A 42 6.39 -15.00 -7.61
C THR A 42 7.47 -15.82 -6.91
N GLY A 43 7.20 -17.07 -6.53
CA GLY A 43 8.12 -17.89 -5.73
C GLY A 43 8.33 -17.37 -4.29
N LEU A 44 7.63 -16.30 -3.90
CA LEU A 44 7.65 -15.71 -2.56
C LEU A 44 6.45 -16.16 -1.71
N ASP A 45 5.48 -16.86 -2.31
CA ASP A 45 4.31 -17.38 -1.60
C ASP A 45 4.71 -18.49 -0.62
N CYS A 46 4.68 -18.14 0.65
CA CYS A 46 4.95 -19.03 1.78
C CYS A 46 3.67 -19.44 2.54
N SER A 47 2.50 -19.43 1.91
CA SER A 47 1.24 -19.84 2.55
C SER A 47 1.29 -21.29 3.06
N VAL A 48 2.07 -22.16 2.40
CA VAL A 48 2.33 -23.56 2.86
C VAL A 48 3.00 -23.62 4.24
N VAL A 49 3.74 -22.57 4.63
CA VAL A 49 4.35 -22.47 5.97
C VAL A 49 3.31 -22.26 7.05
N ALA A 50 2.24 -21.53 6.74
CA ALA A 50 1.17 -21.35 7.70
C ALA A 50 0.36 -22.64 7.87
N LEU A 51 0.07 -23.33 6.75
CA LEU A 51 -0.55 -24.65 6.75
C LEU A 51 0.26 -25.71 7.51
N SER A 52 1.60 -25.66 7.44
CA SER A 52 2.45 -26.63 8.15
C SER A 52 2.44 -26.49 9.68
N LYS A 53 1.88 -25.40 10.22
CA LYS A 53 1.61 -25.26 11.65
C LYS A 53 0.39 -26.07 12.10
N VAL A 54 -0.55 -26.30 11.18
CA VAL A 54 -1.79 -27.04 11.44
C VAL A 54 -1.59 -28.52 11.10
N ASP A 55 -0.93 -28.82 9.98
CA ASP A 55 -0.65 -30.20 9.55
C ASP A 55 0.85 -30.45 9.33
N SER A 56 1.38 -31.44 10.04
CA SER A 56 2.80 -31.81 9.99
C SER A 56 3.25 -32.39 8.66
N SER A 57 2.32 -32.88 7.82
CA SER A 57 2.60 -33.43 6.49
C SER A 57 3.23 -32.41 5.53
N PHE A 58 2.97 -31.12 5.75
CA PHE A 58 3.46 -30.02 4.91
C PHE A 58 4.84 -29.46 5.33
N LYS A 59 5.47 -29.97 6.40
CA LYS A 59 6.74 -29.41 6.92
C LYS A 59 7.87 -29.40 5.88
N PHE A 60 8.07 -30.50 5.16
CA PHE A 60 9.12 -30.58 4.12
C PHE A 60 8.86 -29.59 2.99
N LYS A 61 7.62 -29.55 2.48
CA LYS A 61 7.21 -28.58 1.44
C LYS A 61 7.41 -27.14 1.94
N ALA A 62 6.98 -26.82 3.16
CA ALA A 62 7.17 -25.50 3.74
C ALA A 62 8.63 -25.06 3.79
N TRP A 63 9.55 -25.98 4.13
CA TRP A 63 10.98 -25.70 4.13
C TRP A 63 11.52 -25.40 2.72
N VAL A 64 11.12 -26.18 1.71
CA VAL A 64 11.50 -25.96 0.31
C VAL A 64 11.02 -24.59 -0.20
N PHE A 65 9.75 -24.24 0.04
CA PHE A 65 9.20 -22.94 -0.37
C PHE A 65 9.89 -21.77 0.34
N GLN A 66 10.23 -21.90 1.62
CA GLN A 66 11.02 -20.89 2.33
C GLN A 66 12.42 -20.73 1.75
N PHE A 67 13.09 -21.83 1.44
CA PHE A 67 14.43 -21.80 0.85
C PHE A 67 14.42 -21.09 -0.51
N ILE A 68 13.44 -21.40 -1.37
CA ILE A 68 13.24 -20.73 -2.66
C ILE A 68 12.99 -19.22 -2.46
N ALA A 69 12.11 -18.85 -1.52
CA ALA A 69 11.83 -17.44 -1.23
C ALA A 69 13.08 -16.68 -0.74
N VAL A 70 13.92 -17.31 0.08
CA VAL A 70 15.19 -16.72 0.53
C VAL A 70 16.15 -16.51 -0.63
N ILE A 71 16.27 -17.47 -1.56
CA ILE A 71 17.10 -17.31 -2.77
C ILE A 71 16.60 -16.11 -3.59
N ILE A 72 15.28 -15.99 -3.79
CA ILE A 72 14.69 -14.89 -4.54
C ILE A 72 14.97 -13.53 -3.89
N ILE A 73 14.84 -13.44 -2.57
CA ILE A 73 15.17 -12.21 -1.83
C ILE A 73 16.66 -11.91 -1.98
N ALA A 74 17.53 -12.91 -1.87
CA ALA A 74 18.97 -12.75 -2.07
C ALA A 74 19.33 -12.25 -3.48
N LEU A 75 18.67 -12.77 -4.53
CA LEU A 75 18.83 -12.28 -5.90
C LEU A 75 18.37 -10.82 -6.06
N SER A 76 17.28 -10.44 -5.39
CA SER A 76 16.76 -9.06 -5.40
C SER A 76 17.72 -8.10 -4.68
N VAL A 77 18.30 -8.54 -3.55
CA VAL A 77 19.34 -7.80 -2.82
C VAL A 77 20.62 -7.68 -3.65
N LEU A 78 21.05 -8.77 -4.30
CA LEU A 78 22.22 -8.76 -5.18
C LEU A 78 22.03 -7.76 -6.32
N ARG A 79 20.86 -7.76 -6.98
CA ARG A 79 20.52 -6.78 -8.02
C ARG A 79 20.60 -5.34 -7.49
N CYS A 80 20.00 -5.08 -6.33
CA CYS A 80 20.04 -3.77 -5.70
C CYS A 80 21.49 -3.34 -5.39
N TYR A 81 22.29 -4.24 -4.83
CA TYR A 81 23.71 -4.00 -4.54
C TYR A 81 24.51 -3.71 -5.82
N THR A 82 24.30 -4.47 -6.89
CA THR A 82 24.95 -4.23 -8.19
C THR A 82 24.64 -2.82 -8.68
N LEU A 83 23.40 -2.35 -8.55
CA LEU A 83 23.02 -0.99 -8.94
C LEU A 83 23.76 0.07 -8.12
N PHE A 84 23.94 -0.13 -6.80
CA PHE A 84 24.75 0.76 -5.95
C PHE A 84 26.25 0.74 -6.26
N GLN A 85 26.78 -0.37 -6.80
CA GLN A 85 28.19 -0.50 -7.14
C GLN A 85 28.57 0.13 -8.48
N LEU A 86 27.59 0.56 -9.28
CA LEU A 86 27.83 1.31 -10.51
C LEU A 86 28.30 2.73 -10.13
N LYS A 87 29.57 2.84 -9.74
CA LYS A 87 30.21 4.08 -9.32
C LYS A 87 30.31 5.04 -10.50
N GLY A 88 29.75 6.23 -10.34
CA GLY A 88 30.08 7.41 -11.13
C GLY A 88 30.62 8.50 -10.21
N ASN A 89 31.32 9.49 -10.77
CA ASN A 89 31.72 10.68 -10.02
C ASN A 89 30.51 11.36 -9.37
N SER A 90 30.69 11.93 -8.19
CA SER A 90 29.58 12.59 -7.47
C SER A 90 28.94 13.66 -8.36
N MET A 91 27.61 13.72 -8.39
CA MET A 91 26.85 14.63 -9.25
C MET A 91 27.01 14.36 -10.77
N SER A 92 27.59 13.23 -11.20
CA SER A 92 27.54 12.80 -12.60
C SER A 92 26.18 12.22 -12.97
N ILE A 93 25.95 12.01 -14.27
CA ILE A 93 24.74 11.34 -14.75
C ILE A 93 24.69 9.88 -14.27
N GLN A 94 25.83 9.20 -14.27
CA GLN A 94 25.98 7.82 -13.82
C GLN A 94 25.65 7.67 -12.33
N TRP A 95 26.13 8.60 -11.51
CA TRP A 95 25.78 8.65 -10.09
C TRP A 95 24.26 8.79 -9.87
N ALA A 96 23.62 9.70 -10.61
CA ALA A 96 22.19 9.95 -10.45
C ALA A 96 21.33 8.80 -11.00
N GLU A 97 21.70 8.22 -12.14
CA GLU A 97 20.98 7.09 -12.74
C GLU A 97 21.10 5.84 -11.85
N SER A 98 22.33 5.50 -11.43
CA SER A 98 22.59 4.44 -10.46
C SER A 98 21.77 4.66 -9.18
N GLY A 99 21.82 5.87 -8.60
CA GLY A 99 21.07 6.22 -7.40
C GLY A 99 19.56 6.01 -7.57
N MET A 100 18.96 6.50 -8.66
CA MET A 100 17.54 6.33 -8.94
C MET A 100 17.13 4.84 -8.95
N PHE A 101 17.82 4.03 -9.74
CA PHE A 101 17.48 2.61 -9.87
C PHE A 101 17.86 1.79 -8.64
N ALA A 102 18.93 2.14 -7.93
CA ALA A 102 19.33 1.47 -6.70
C ALA A 102 18.30 1.68 -5.60
N PHE A 103 17.80 2.90 -5.41
CA PHE A 103 16.73 3.19 -4.45
C PHE A 103 15.38 2.57 -4.85
N MET A 104 15.05 2.49 -6.15
CA MET A 104 13.94 1.64 -6.62
C MET A 104 14.20 0.15 -6.35
N GLY A 105 15.46 -0.28 -6.40
CA GLY A 105 15.91 -1.61 -5.99
C GLY A 105 15.62 -1.89 -4.51
N VAL A 106 15.85 -0.92 -3.62
CA VAL A 106 15.50 -1.06 -2.20
C VAL A 106 14.00 -1.32 -2.02
N GLN A 107 13.15 -0.53 -2.69
CA GLN A 107 11.70 -0.76 -2.69
C GLN A 107 11.36 -2.19 -3.12
N SER A 108 12.02 -2.72 -4.16
CA SER A 108 11.74 -4.09 -4.60
C SER A 108 12.06 -5.15 -3.56
N VAL A 109 13.18 -5.00 -2.85
CA VAL A 109 13.56 -5.90 -1.75
C VAL A 109 12.53 -5.85 -0.62
N GLU A 110 12.06 -4.65 -0.28
CA GLU A 110 11.03 -4.45 0.76
C GLU A 110 9.69 -5.07 0.35
N CYS A 111 9.27 -4.91 -0.91
CA CYS A 111 8.09 -5.59 -1.46
C CYS A 111 8.22 -7.11 -1.35
N ALA A 112 9.38 -7.68 -1.71
CA ALA A 112 9.61 -9.12 -1.64
C ALA A 112 9.54 -9.64 -0.20
N TYR A 113 10.17 -8.94 0.75
CA TYR A 113 10.09 -9.27 2.18
C TYR A 113 8.65 -9.18 2.71
N CYS A 114 7.89 -8.17 2.27
CA CYS A 114 6.51 -8.01 2.69
C CYS A 114 5.62 -9.13 2.15
N ILE A 115 5.76 -9.53 0.88
CA ILE A 115 5.05 -10.70 0.34
C ILE A 115 5.35 -11.94 1.20
N PHE A 116 6.64 -12.25 1.38
CA PHE A 116 7.08 -13.38 2.18
C PHE A 116 6.45 -13.37 3.58
N SER A 117 6.51 -12.23 4.27
CA SER A 117 5.94 -12.09 5.61
C SER A 117 4.41 -12.17 5.61
N TRP A 118 3.72 -11.66 4.59
CA TRP A 118 2.26 -11.64 4.52
C TRP A 118 1.71 -13.04 4.30
N THR A 119 2.28 -13.79 3.35
CA THR A 119 1.87 -15.17 3.06
C THR A 119 2.22 -16.12 4.20
N LYS A 120 3.39 -15.96 4.82
CA LYS A 120 3.81 -16.77 5.98
C LYS A 120 2.92 -16.58 7.21
N LYS A 121 2.27 -15.42 7.34
CA LYS A 121 1.40 -15.06 8.48
C LYS A 121 -0.09 -15.09 8.14
N GLU A 122 -0.47 -15.59 6.96
CA GLU A 122 -1.86 -15.57 6.47
C GLU A 122 -2.53 -14.20 6.63
N PHE A 123 -1.80 -13.14 6.32
CA PHE A 123 -2.27 -11.78 6.58
C PHE A 123 -3.60 -11.48 5.89
N ILE A 124 -3.74 -11.86 4.62
CA ILE A 124 -4.96 -11.55 3.86
C ILE A 124 -6.17 -12.31 4.39
N SER A 125 -6.04 -13.60 4.70
CA SER A 125 -7.11 -14.39 5.31
C SER A 125 -7.56 -13.79 6.65
N ASN A 126 -6.61 -13.51 7.55
CA ASN A 126 -6.85 -12.87 8.85
C ASN A 126 -7.45 -11.45 8.75
N TYR A 127 -7.18 -10.75 7.64
CA TYR A 127 -7.75 -9.45 7.33
C TYR A 127 -9.19 -9.58 6.84
N LEU A 128 -9.46 -10.55 5.96
CA LEU A 128 -10.78 -10.81 5.40
C LEU A 128 -11.78 -11.24 6.46
N GLU A 129 -11.39 -12.12 7.38
CA GLU A 129 -12.25 -12.54 8.50
C GLU A 129 -12.73 -11.34 9.33
N LYS A 130 -11.84 -10.37 9.62
CA LYS A 130 -12.20 -9.17 10.38
C LYS A 130 -12.99 -8.17 9.55
N LEU A 131 -12.68 -8.05 8.27
CA LEU A 131 -13.46 -7.23 7.35
C LEU A 131 -14.89 -7.77 7.26
N GLU A 132 -15.06 -9.08 7.15
CA GLU A 132 -16.37 -9.72 7.13
C GLU A 132 -17.15 -9.52 8.44
N HIS A 133 -16.48 -9.64 9.59
CA HIS A 133 -17.08 -9.28 10.86
C HIS A 133 -17.60 -7.83 10.87
N LEU A 134 -16.84 -6.87 10.33
CA LEU A 134 -17.30 -5.48 10.19
C LEU A 134 -18.45 -5.31 9.18
N ARG A 135 -18.46 -6.08 8.10
CA ARG A 135 -19.55 -6.11 7.10
C ARG A 135 -20.86 -6.60 7.73
N LEU A 136 -20.78 -7.53 8.67
CA LEU A 136 -21.93 -8.01 9.43
C LEU A 136 -22.56 -6.89 10.27
N LEU A 137 -21.75 -5.97 10.80
CA LEU A 137 -22.17 -4.83 11.62
C LEU A 137 -22.73 -3.62 10.83
N ARG A 138 -22.78 -3.67 9.50
CA ARG A 138 -23.37 -2.60 8.67
C ARG A 138 -24.89 -2.52 8.86
N LEU A 139 -25.44 -1.29 8.79
CA LEU A 139 -26.89 -1.09 8.83
C LEU A 139 -27.55 -1.50 7.51
N LYS A 140 -26.89 -1.22 6.38
CA LYS A 140 -27.35 -1.63 5.05
C LYS A 140 -26.22 -2.34 4.28
N ASN A 141 -26.59 -3.37 3.52
CA ASN A 141 -25.64 -4.02 2.61
C ASN A 141 -25.45 -3.17 1.33
N ASN A 142 -24.23 -3.17 0.80
CA ASN A 142 -23.90 -2.44 -0.42
C ASN A 142 -22.98 -3.28 -1.32
N GLU A 143 -23.60 -4.03 -2.22
CA GLU A 143 -22.89 -4.92 -3.17
C GLU A 143 -21.88 -4.16 -4.05
N ASN A 144 -22.19 -2.91 -4.42
CA ASN A 144 -21.29 -2.09 -5.23
C ASN A 144 -19.99 -1.75 -4.49
N LEU A 145 -20.05 -1.63 -3.16
CA LEU A 145 -18.89 -1.36 -2.32
C LEU A 145 -18.01 -2.61 -2.16
N ASP A 146 -18.65 -3.78 -2.14
CA ASP A 146 -18.00 -5.09 -2.02
C ASP A 146 -17.46 -5.62 -3.37
N ASN A 147 -17.76 -4.96 -4.49
CA ASN A 147 -17.20 -5.29 -5.79
C ASN A 147 -15.81 -4.65 -5.99
N TYR A 148 -14.79 -5.51 -6.11
CA TYR A 148 -13.39 -5.10 -6.29
C TYR A 148 -12.91 -5.10 -7.75
N SER A 149 -13.70 -5.58 -8.72
CA SER A 149 -13.24 -5.78 -10.11
C SER A 149 -12.74 -4.50 -10.78
N ARG A 150 -13.43 -3.36 -10.59
CA ARG A 150 -12.97 -2.06 -11.11
C ARG A 150 -11.67 -1.60 -10.47
N LEU A 151 -11.48 -1.94 -9.19
CA LEU A 151 -10.26 -1.64 -8.47
C LEU A 151 -9.11 -2.47 -9.03
N HIS A 152 -9.33 -3.77 -9.24
CA HIS A 152 -8.34 -4.66 -9.84
C HIS A 152 -7.85 -4.13 -11.19
N LEU A 153 -8.77 -3.79 -12.10
CA LEU A 153 -8.42 -3.27 -13.42
C LEU A 153 -7.62 -1.96 -13.34
N LYS A 154 -8.06 -1.00 -12.54
CA LYS A 154 -7.38 0.30 -12.39
C LYS A 154 -5.93 0.13 -11.95
N VAL A 155 -5.73 -0.75 -10.97
CA VAL A 155 -4.44 -0.99 -10.33
C VAL A 155 -3.53 -1.82 -11.24
N PHE A 156 -4.09 -2.79 -11.97
CA PHE A 156 -3.40 -3.56 -12.99
C PHE A 156 -2.78 -2.66 -14.06
N VAL A 157 -3.59 -1.78 -14.67
CA VAL A 157 -3.15 -0.86 -15.74
C VAL A 157 -1.96 -0.03 -15.28
N TRP A 158 -1.99 0.46 -14.03
CA TRP A 158 -0.87 1.25 -13.50
C TRP A 158 0.41 0.44 -13.31
N THR A 159 0.31 -0.75 -12.72
CA THR A 159 1.49 -1.61 -12.57
C THR A 159 2.05 -2.12 -13.89
N LEU A 160 1.18 -2.30 -14.90
CA LEU A 160 1.59 -2.66 -16.24
C LEU A 160 2.42 -1.54 -16.89
N ILE A 161 1.94 -0.30 -16.82
CA ILE A 161 2.66 0.88 -17.35
C ILE A 161 4.05 1.00 -16.69
N HIS A 162 4.11 0.92 -15.36
CA HIS A 162 5.39 0.95 -14.63
C HIS A 162 6.35 -0.17 -15.07
N THR A 163 5.83 -1.39 -15.20
CA THR A 163 6.60 -2.56 -15.63
C THR A 163 7.13 -2.37 -17.04
N THR A 164 6.32 -1.90 -17.97
CA THR A 164 6.74 -1.63 -19.35
C THR A 164 7.87 -0.60 -19.39
N ILE A 165 7.74 0.52 -18.67
CA ILE A 165 8.76 1.58 -18.65
C ILE A 165 10.10 1.05 -18.10
N THR A 166 10.04 0.31 -16.99
CA THR A 166 11.24 -0.26 -16.34
C THR A 166 11.90 -1.33 -17.22
N MET A 167 11.09 -2.15 -17.90
CA MET A 167 11.59 -3.18 -18.81
C MET A 167 12.20 -2.59 -20.08
N VAL A 168 11.59 -1.57 -20.68
CA VAL A 168 12.15 -0.86 -21.84
C VAL A 168 13.53 -0.30 -21.49
N HIS A 169 13.67 0.29 -20.31
CA HIS A 169 14.98 0.73 -19.83
C HIS A 169 15.98 -0.42 -19.72
N SER A 170 15.63 -1.50 -19.00
CA SER A 170 16.54 -2.62 -18.78
C SER A 170 16.95 -3.34 -20.07
N ILE A 171 16.03 -3.50 -21.02
CA ILE A 171 16.32 -4.10 -22.34
C ILE A 171 17.23 -3.19 -23.15
N THR A 172 17.00 -1.87 -23.12
CA THR A 172 17.85 -0.89 -23.83
C THR A 172 19.27 -0.90 -23.28
N CYS A 173 19.44 -0.99 -21.95
CA CYS A 173 20.75 -1.17 -21.33
C CYS A 173 21.44 -2.44 -21.83
N ALA A 174 20.73 -3.57 -21.88
CA ALA A 174 21.30 -4.84 -22.33
C ALA A 174 21.74 -4.83 -23.79
N ILE A 175 20.98 -4.17 -24.69
CA ILE A 175 21.36 -3.99 -26.10
C ILE A 175 22.67 -3.19 -26.22
N GLN A 176 22.91 -2.27 -25.30
CA GLN A 176 24.13 -1.46 -25.25
C GLN A 176 25.28 -2.11 -24.47
N GLU A 177 25.13 -3.37 -24.04
CA GLU A 177 26.11 -4.12 -23.22
C GLU A 177 26.33 -3.48 -21.82
N LYS A 178 25.31 -2.80 -21.30
CA LYS A 178 25.36 -2.02 -20.05
C LYS A 178 24.29 -2.46 -19.06
N VAL A 179 24.45 -2.05 -17.80
CA VAL A 179 23.44 -2.24 -16.74
C VAL A 179 22.60 -0.96 -16.52
N ILE A 180 23.23 0.21 -16.68
CA ILE A 180 22.60 1.54 -16.71
C ILE A 180 23.07 2.26 -17.96
N LEU A 181 22.27 3.18 -18.52
CA LEU A 181 22.53 3.78 -19.85
C LEU A 181 23.83 4.59 -19.87
N SER A 182 24.09 5.34 -18.81
CA SER A 182 25.28 6.17 -18.64
C SER A 182 26.51 5.41 -18.15
N GLY A 183 26.38 4.13 -17.82
CA GLY A 183 27.47 3.32 -17.27
C GLY A 183 28.41 2.77 -18.34
N ASP A 184 29.48 2.14 -17.87
CA ASP A 184 30.43 1.41 -18.71
C ASP A 184 29.89 0.05 -19.15
N ARG A 185 30.52 -0.52 -20.18
CA ARG A 185 30.25 -1.89 -20.62
C ARG A 185 30.71 -2.87 -19.56
N ILE A 186 29.90 -3.89 -19.31
CA ILE A 186 30.13 -4.89 -18.27
C ILE A 186 30.16 -6.29 -18.90
N TYR A 187 30.61 -7.29 -18.14
CA TYR A 187 30.62 -8.69 -18.57
C TYR A 187 29.24 -9.18 -19.10
N PRO A 188 29.22 -9.97 -20.20
CA PRO A 188 28.01 -10.49 -20.85
C PRO A 188 26.96 -11.12 -19.94
N ILE A 189 27.42 -11.91 -18.97
CA ILE A 189 26.55 -12.62 -18.03
C ILE A 189 25.67 -11.62 -17.24
N ILE A 190 26.23 -10.45 -16.89
CA ILE A 190 25.54 -9.46 -16.07
C ILE A 190 24.52 -8.69 -16.89
N TYR A 191 24.90 -8.14 -18.06
CA TYR A 191 23.95 -7.34 -18.85
C TYR A 191 22.85 -8.19 -19.52
N PHE A 192 23.09 -9.47 -19.84
CA PHE A 192 22.02 -10.39 -20.28
C PHE A 192 21.14 -10.89 -19.13
N GLY A 193 21.69 -11.06 -17.92
CA GLY A 193 20.94 -11.50 -16.74
C GLY A 193 20.04 -10.42 -16.15
N MET A 194 20.43 -9.15 -16.24
CA MET A 194 19.73 -8.01 -15.62
C MET A 194 18.28 -7.79 -16.11
N PRO A 195 17.93 -7.92 -17.41
CA PRO A 195 16.55 -7.87 -17.86
C PRO A 195 15.67 -8.97 -17.26
N CYS A 196 16.18 -10.20 -17.17
CA CYS A 196 15.44 -11.32 -16.56
C CYS A 196 15.18 -11.08 -15.07
N LEU A 197 16.21 -10.64 -14.33
CA LEU A 197 16.07 -10.27 -12.93
C LEU A 197 15.13 -9.07 -12.74
N THR A 198 15.18 -8.09 -13.64
CA THR A 198 14.31 -6.90 -13.60
C THR A 198 12.85 -7.26 -13.89
N LEU A 199 12.59 -8.15 -14.85
CA LEU A 199 11.24 -8.65 -15.11
C LEU A 199 10.66 -9.36 -13.88
N PHE A 200 11.45 -10.26 -13.30
CA PHE A 200 11.06 -10.97 -12.09
C PHE A 200 10.77 -10.00 -10.93
N VAL A 201 11.60 -8.96 -10.78
CA VAL A 201 11.39 -7.90 -9.80
C VAL A 201 10.10 -7.12 -10.05
N CYS A 202 9.86 -6.72 -11.30
CA CYS A 202 8.64 -6.01 -11.67
C CYS A 202 7.38 -6.82 -11.36
N ILE A 203 7.41 -8.14 -11.56
CA ILE A 203 6.29 -9.03 -11.24
C ILE A 203 5.96 -8.98 -9.75
N HIS A 204 6.93 -9.23 -8.86
CA HIS A 204 6.64 -9.25 -7.43
C HIS A 204 6.32 -7.86 -6.86
N VAL A 205 6.95 -6.80 -7.36
CA VAL A 205 6.61 -5.43 -6.98
C VAL A 205 5.17 -5.11 -7.37
N SER A 206 4.76 -5.48 -8.59
CA SER A 206 3.39 -5.27 -9.06
C SER A 206 2.38 -6.02 -8.20
N VAL A 207 2.60 -7.33 -7.94
CA VAL A 207 1.71 -8.12 -7.09
C VAL A 207 1.58 -7.51 -5.69
N PHE A 208 2.71 -7.16 -5.07
CA PHE A 208 2.69 -6.56 -3.73
C PHE A 208 1.89 -5.26 -3.69
N LEU A 209 2.18 -4.33 -4.60
CA LEU A 209 1.52 -3.03 -4.62
C LEU A 209 0.04 -3.15 -4.92
N ASN A 210 -0.35 -4.10 -5.77
CA ASN A 210 -1.75 -4.38 -6.06
C ASN A 210 -2.49 -4.83 -4.81
N CYS A 211 -1.95 -5.81 -4.08
CA CYS A 211 -2.50 -6.27 -2.81
C CYS A 211 -2.52 -5.14 -1.75
N TYR A 212 -1.42 -4.39 -1.61
CA TYR A 212 -1.31 -3.26 -0.70
C TYR A 212 -2.37 -2.18 -0.96
N TYR A 213 -2.58 -1.84 -2.23
CA TYR A 213 -3.57 -0.84 -2.63
C TYR A 213 -5.01 -1.34 -2.41
N ILE A 214 -5.29 -2.62 -2.68
CA ILE A 214 -6.61 -3.23 -2.42
C ILE A 214 -6.93 -3.21 -0.93
N VAL A 215 -5.98 -3.59 -0.07
CA VAL A 215 -6.15 -3.56 1.38
C VAL A 215 -6.45 -2.14 1.87
N ASN A 216 -5.64 -1.14 1.51
CA ASN A 216 -5.91 0.25 1.90
C ASN A 216 -7.23 0.77 1.31
N SER A 217 -7.57 0.41 0.08
CA SER A 217 -8.84 0.83 -0.54
C SER A 217 -10.06 0.22 0.15
N SER A 218 -9.98 -1.03 0.61
CA SER A 218 -11.06 -1.64 1.39
C SER A 218 -11.25 -0.95 2.75
N LEU A 219 -10.15 -0.59 3.43
CA LEU A 219 -10.23 0.23 4.64
C LEU A 219 -10.91 1.57 4.36
N ILE A 220 -10.49 2.29 3.30
CA ILE A 220 -11.11 3.57 2.91
C ILE A 220 -12.60 3.39 2.66
N ARG A 221 -12.99 2.38 1.87
CA ARG A 221 -14.39 2.11 1.55
C ARG A 221 -15.23 1.85 2.81
N GLU A 222 -14.73 1.05 3.76
CA GLU A 222 -15.47 0.80 5.02
C GLU A 222 -15.61 2.06 5.87
N ILE A 223 -14.56 2.86 5.99
CA ILE A 223 -14.58 4.08 6.80
C ILE A 223 -15.49 5.14 6.15
N GLU A 224 -15.38 5.33 4.83
CA GLU A 224 -16.27 6.23 4.08
C GLU A 224 -17.73 5.79 4.21
N TYR A 225 -18.01 4.50 4.14
CA TYR A 225 -19.37 3.98 4.29
C TYR A 225 -19.90 4.14 5.71
N PHE A 226 -19.07 3.88 6.73
CA PHE A 226 -19.40 4.15 8.12
C PHE A 226 -19.73 5.64 8.34
N ASN A 227 -18.91 6.55 7.81
CA ASN A 227 -19.12 7.99 7.91
C ASN A 227 -20.40 8.44 7.18
N LEU A 228 -20.71 7.84 6.03
CA LEU A 228 -21.95 8.09 5.31
C LEU A 228 -23.17 7.67 6.13
N GLU A 229 -23.15 6.48 6.72
CA GLU A 229 -24.23 5.99 7.58
C GLU A 229 -24.39 6.84 8.84
N LEU A 230 -23.28 7.20 9.50
CA LEU A 230 -23.29 8.08 10.67
C LEU A 230 -23.84 9.47 10.34
N GLY A 231 -23.40 10.06 9.22
CA GLY A 231 -23.90 11.35 8.74
C GLY A 231 -25.37 11.30 8.32
N THR A 232 -25.84 10.16 7.81
CA THR A 232 -27.26 9.96 7.48
C THR A 232 -28.09 9.81 8.76
N ALA A 233 -27.64 9.02 9.73
CA ALA A 233 -28.27 8.85 11.03
C ALA A 233 -28.37 10.18 11.80
N ARG A 234 -27.36 11.05 11.66
CA ARG A 234 -27.39 12.42 12.16
C ARG A 234 -28.52 13.23 11.50
N LYS A 235 -28.61 13.22 10.18
CA LYS A 235 -29.63 13.98 9.43
C LYS A 235 -31.05 13.49 9.72
N THR A 236 -31.24 12.19 9.91
CA THR A 236 -32.54 11.60 10.24
C THR A 236 -32.86 11.64 11.73
N LYS A 237 -32.03 12.31 12.53
CA LYS A 237 -32.16 12.42 13.98
C LYS A 237 -32.32 11.07 14.66
N GLN A 238 -31.55 10.06 14.26
CA GLN A 238 -31.60 8.73 14.88
C GLN A 238 -30.57 8.55 16.00
N LEU A 239 -29.66 9.50 16.17
CA LEU A 239 -28.56 9.43 17.14
C LEU A 239 -28.99 9.76 18.59
N HIS A 240 -30.18 10.35 18.79
CA HIS A 240 -30.80 10.49 20.12
C HIS A 240 -31.18 9.14 20.77
N LYS A 241 -31.17 8.03 20.02
CA LYS A 241 -31.46 6.70 20.58
C LYS A 241 -30.17 6.06 21.05
N ALA A 242 -30.01 5.90 22.36
CA ALA A 242 -28.81 5.31 22.98
C ALA A 242 -28.41 3.97 22.34
N ASP A 243 -29.36 3.07 22.11
CA ASP A 243 -29.11 1.75 21.48
C ASP A 243 -28.50 1.85 20.08
N VAL A 244 -28.93 2.82 19.28
CA VAL A 244 -28.44 3.03 17.92
C VAL A 244 -27.02 3.60 17.99
N PHE A 245 -26.79 4.55 18.89
CA PHE A 245 -25.49 5.20 19.02
C PHE A 245 -24.42 4.28 19.60
N ILE A 246 -24.77 3.43 20.56
CA ILE A 246 -23.88 2.38 21.10
C ILE A 246 -23.46 1.40 20.00
N LYS A 247 -24.37 1.02 19.08
CA LYS A 247 -24.04 0.18 17.92
C LYS A 247 -23.03 0.85 16.99
N PHE A 248 -23.18 2.14 16.72
CA PHE A 248 -22.18 2.92 15.96
C PHE A 248 -20.83 2.99 16.70
N SER A 249 -20.84 3.18 18.02
CA SER A 249 -19.62 3.20 18.83
C SER A 249 -18.88 1.86 18.83
N HIS A 250 -19.61 0.74 18.92
CA HIS A 250 -19.05 -0.60 18.82
C HIS A 250 -18.40 -0.83 17.46
N ARG A 251 -19.11 -0.54 16.37
CA ARG A 251 -18.55 -0.69 15.01
C ARG A 251 -17.34 0.22 14.77
N HIS A 252 -17.35 1.44 15.31
CA HIS A 252 -16.21 2.34 15.23
C HIS A 252 -14.97 1.78 15.95
N ALA A 253 -15.15 1.12 17.10
CA ALA A 253 -14.06 0.44 17.80
C ALA A 253 -13.46 -0.69 16.96
N GLU A 254 -14.31 -1.53 16.38
CA GLU A 254 -13.87 -2.62 15.49
C GLU A 254 -13.20 -2.11 14.22
N LEU A 255 -13.65 -0.98 13.67
CA LEU A 255 -13.04 -0.33 12.52
C LEU A 255 -11.61 0.13 12.83
N ILE A 256 -11.41 0.82 13.96
CA ILE A 256 -10.07 1.22 14.43
C ILE A 256 -9.19 -0.01 14.72
N SER A 257 -9.77 -1.07 15.28
CA SER A 257 -9.09 -2.34 15.54
C SER A 257 -8.60 -2.99 14.24
N LEU A 258 -9.43 -3.02 13.20
CA LEU A 258 -9.06 -3.49 11.87
C LEU A 258 -7.92 -2.67 11.28
N VAL A 259 -8.04 -1.33 11.28
CA VAL A 259 -6.99 -0.44 10.76
C VAL A 259 -5.68 -0.65 11.49
N ARG A 260 -5.69 -0.74 12.83
CA ARG A 260 -4.48 -0.96 13.62
C ARG A 260 -3.79 -2.27 13.28
N LYS A 261 -4.57 -3.35 13.12
CA LYS A 261 -4.05 -4.67 12.75
C LYS A 261 -3.50 -4.68 11.33
N ALA A 262 -4.19 -4.07 10.37
CA ALA A 262 -3.71 -3.90 9.01
C ALA A 262 -2.40 -3.09 8.98
N ASN A 263 -2.36 -1.97 9.69
CA ASN A 263 -1.21 -1.08 9.74
C ASN A 263 0.01 -1.68 10.44
N LYS A 264 -0.15 -2.68 11.31
CA LYS A 264 0.97 -3.46 11.83
C LYS A 264 1.70 -4.24 10.73
N SER A 265 0.96 -4.77 9.75
CA SER A 265 1.53 -5.50 8.59
C SER A 265 1.97 -4.57 7.47
N LEU A 266 1.22 -3.50 7.19
CA LEU A 266 1.55 -2.47 6.20
C LEU A 266 2.70 -1.56 6.66
N GLY A 267 2.88 -1.42 7.98
CA GLY A 267 3.94 -0.63 8.61
C GLY A 267 5.33 -1.06 8.19
N ALA A 268 5.56 -2.36 8.02
CA ALA A 268 6.85 -2.89 7.57
C ALA A 268 7.28 -2.32 6.20
N TYR A 269 6.33 -2.16 5.28
CA TYR A 269 6.57 -1.55 3.98
C TYR A 269 6.80 -0.04 4.11
N THR A 270 5.91 0.65 4.81
CA THR A 270 5.95 2.13 4.90
C THR A 270 7.06 2.70 5.77
N PHE A 271 7.79 1.86 6.51
CA PHE A 271 8.85 2.30 7.41
C PHE A 271 10.02 2.96 6.66
N THR A 272 10.57 2.29 5.65
CA THR A 272 11.77 2.72 4.91
C THR A 272 11.51 2.98 3.43
N THR A 273 10.54 2.28 2.81
CA THR A 273 10.24 2.44 1.39
C THR A 273 9.99 3.89 0.95
N PRO A 274 9.22 4.72 1.67
CA PRO A 274 8.96 6.09 1.22
C PRO A 274 10.23 6.93 1.06
N ILE A 275 11.24 6.69 1.91
CA ILE A 275 12.52 7.42 1.84
C ILE A 275 13.33 6.95 0.64
N SER A 276 13.38 5.64 0.39
CA SER A 276 13.99 5.10 -0.82
C SER A 276 13.33 5.70 -2.06
N MET A 277 12.00 5.72 -2.09
CA MET A 277 11.24 6.31 -3.19
C MET A 277 11.49 7.82 -3.37
N PHE A 278 11.60 8.57 -2.26
CA PHE A 278 11.95 9.99 -2.31
C PHE A 278 13.37 10.21 -2.85
N ASN A 279 14.36 9.42 -2.42
CA ASN A 279 15.71 9.51 -2.98
C ASN A 279 15.75 9.13 -4.47
N ALA A 280 14.97 8.14 -4.89
CA ALA A 280 14.83 7.81 -6.30
C ALA A 280 14.24 8.99 -7.09
N CYS A 281 13.21 9.65 -6.55
CA CYS A 281 12.61 10.85 -7.15
C CYS A 281 13.60 12.03 -7.23
N ILE A 282 14.37 12.28 -6.17
CA ILE A 282 15.37 13.37 -6.14
C ILE A 282 16.40 13.16 -7.25
N ASN A 283 16.94 11.95 -7.36
CA ASN A 283 17.89 11.60 -8.41
C ASN A 283 17.27 11.70 -9.81
N GLY A 284 16.05 11.21 -9.99
CA GLY A 284 15.31 11.31 -11.24
C GLY A 284 15.09 12.76 -11.70
N VAL A 285 14.61 13.61 -10.80
CA VAL A 285 14.37 15.04 -11.09
C VAL A 285 15.68 15.79 -11.32
N TYR A 286 16.72 15.48 -10.55
CA TYR A 286 18.06 16.02 -10.78
C TYR A 286 18.58 15.67 -12.18
N MET A 287 18.40 14.42 -12.63
CA MET A 287 18.76 14.03 -14.00
C MET A 287 17.98 14.83 -15.05
N PHE A 288 16.66 14.94 -14.87
CA PHE A 288 15.76 15.65 -15.76
C PHE A 288 16.17 17.12 -15.97
N PHE A 289 16.52 17.84 -14.91
CA PHE A 289 16.85 19.28 -15.02
C PHE A 289 18.30 19.57 -15.41
N THR A 290 19.21 18.63 -15.17
CA THR A 290 20.66 18.87 -15.33
C THR A 290 21.18 18.37 -16.67
N PHE A 291 20.73 17.20 -17.14
CA PHE A 291 21.38 16.50 -18.26
C PHE A 291 20.51 16.37 -19.51
N ARG A 292 19.29 16.91 -19.50
CA ARG A 292 18.31 16.78 -20.60
C ARG A 292 18.87 17.17 -21.97
N ASP A 293 19.69 18.22 -22.01
CA ASP A 293 20.19 18.80 -23.27
C ASP A 293 21.42 18.06 -23.84
N TYR A 294 22.02 17.17 -23.04
CA TYR A 294 23.26 16.45 -23.41
C TYR A 294 23.01 15.01 -23.86
N LEU A 295 21.78 14.50 -23.71
CA LEU A 295 21.44 13.11 -23.97
C LEU A 295 20.79 12.92 -25.35
N PRO A 296 21.13 11.84 -26.08
CA PRO A 296 20.39 11.43 -27.28
C PRO A 296 18.89 11.33 -27.01
N SER A 297 18.06 11.77 -27.97
CA SER A 297 16.60 11.93 -27.78
C SER A 297 15.91 10.67 -27.25
N ILE A 298 16.27 9.48 -27.73
CA ILE A 298 15.65 8.21 -27.30
C ILE A 298 15.98 7.91 -25.83
N LEU A 299 17.24 8.09 -25.42
CA LEU A 299 17.69 7.85 -24.05
C LEU A 299 17.04 8.83 -23.08
N ASN A 300 16.93 10.09 -23.49
CA ASN A 300 16.23 11.13 -22.76
C ASN A 300 14.76 10.76 -22.51
N VAL A 301 14.05 10.27 -23.54
CA VAL A 301 12.64 9.81 -23.39
C VAL A 301 12.53 8.66 -22.39
N ILE A 302 13.40 7.64 -22.48
CA ILE A 302 13.38 6.48 -21.57
C ILE A 302 13.62 6.92 -20.13
N LEU A 303 14.63 7.77 -19.88
CA LEU A 303 14.94 8.26 -18.54
C LEU A 303 13.79 9.10 -17.98
N ASN A 304 13.22 10.01 -18.77
CA ASN A 304 12.09 10.83 -18.34
C ASN A 304 10.87 9.99 -17.98
N LEU A 305 10.56 8.95 -18.77
CA LEU A 305 9.49 8.01 -18.45
C LEU A 305 9.73 7.31 -17.11
N ASN A 306 10.98 6.92 -16.81
CA ASN A 306 11.33 6.33 -15.51
C ASN A 306 11.13 7.33 -14.36
N VAL A 307 11.49 8.61 -14.52
CA VAL A 307 11.23 9.64 -13.50
C VAL A 307 9.73 9.75 -13.20
N PHE A 308 8.89 9.81 -14.24
CA PHE A 308 7.43 9.83 -14.06
C PHE A 308 6.91 8.54 -13.40
N ALA A 309 7.46 7.39 -13.77
CA ALA A 309 7.11 6.10 -13.16
C ALA A 309 7.45 6.10 -11.65
N THR A 310 8.62 6.58 -11.25
CA THR A 310 9.03 6.67 -9.84
C THR A 310 8.13 7.61 -9.03
N LEU A 311 7.80 8.79 -9.57
CA LEU A 311 6.87 9.73 -8.95
C LEU A 311 5.49 9.11 -8.77
N PHE A 312 5.00 8.43 -9.81
CA PHE A 312 3.71 7.76 -9.77
C PHE A 312 3.67 6.64 -8.73
N MET A 313 4.73 5.84 -8.63
CA MET A 313 4.84 4.76 -7.64
C MET A 313 4.87 5.32 -6.21
N THR A 314 5.56 6.43 -6.00
CA THR A 314 5.58 7.14 -4.70
C THR A 314 4.18 7.61 -4.31
N TYR A 315 3.46 8.22 -5.26
CA TYR A 315 2.07 8.63 -5.08
C TYR A 315 1.18 7.43 -4.75
N PHE A 316 1.31 6.33 -5.50
CA PHE A 316 0.48 5.14 -5.35
C PHE A 316 0.72 4.41 -4.03
N SER A 317 1.94 4.41 -3.50
CA SER A 317 2.27 3.81 -2.20
C SER A 317 1.77 4.63 -1.00
N LEU A 318 1.80 5.96 -1.09
CA LEU A 318 1.47 6.84 0.04
C LEU A 318 0.03 7.34 0.05
N ARG A 319 -0.58 7.58 -1.11
CA ARG A 319 -1.92 8.18 -1.21
C ARG A 319 -3.00 7.33 -0.53
N PRO A 320 -3.11 6.01 -0.76
CA PRO A 320 -4.13 5.19 -0.09
C PRO A 320 -3.97 5.21 1.42
N ALA A 321 -2.74 5.04 1.93
CA ALA A 321 -2.44 5.10 3.36
C ALA A 321 -2.84 6.46 3.97
N SER A 322 -2.55 7.57 3.29
CA SER A 322 -2.93 8.91 3.76
C SER A 322 -4.45 9.10 3.84
N ARG A 323 -5.21 8.53 2.90
CA ARG A 323 -6.67 8.64 2.87
C ARG A 323 -7.32 7.84 3.99
N VAL A 324 -6.79 6.66 4.35
CA VAL A 324 -7.27 5.90 5.51
C VAL A 324 -7.25 6.78 6.77
N GLN A 325 -6.14 7.50 7.00
CA GLN A 325 -6.01 8.38 8.18
C GLN A 325 -6.97 9.57 8.13
N PHE A 326 -7.14 10.17 6.95
CA PHE A 326 -8.08 11.28 6.75
C PHE A 326 -9.52 10.88 7.09
N HIS A 327 -10.00 9.76 6.56
CA HIS A 327 -11.38 9.33 6.77
C HIS A 327 -11.66 8.88 8.21
N LEU A 328 -10.66 8.36 8.92
CA LEU A 328 -10.80 8.05 10.35
C LEU A 328 -11.04 9.31 11.18
N GLU A 329 -10.26 10.36 10.93
CA GLU A 329 -10.41 11.64 11.62
C GLU A 329 -11.71 12.35 11.23
N ASP A 330 -12.19 12.16 9.99
CA ASP A 330 -13.44 12.73 9.51
C ASP A 330 -14.67 12.31 10.35
N THR A 331 -14.60 11.15 11.00
CA THR A 331 -15.59 10.71 11.99
C THR A 331 -15.81 11.75 13.08
N SER A 332 -14.73 12.37 13.58
CA SER A 332 -14.82 13.40 14.63
C SER A 332 -15.53 14.65 14.15
N ARG A 333 -15.31 15.06 12.89
CA ARG A 333 -16.00 16.21 12.29
C ARG A 333 -17.51 15.98 12.23
N ILE A 334 -17.93 14.80 11.80
CA ILE A 334 -19.35 14.44 11.72
C ILE A 334 -20.02 14.50 13.10
N LEU A 335 -19.32 14.01 14.13
CA LEU A 335 -19.78 14.00 15.52
C LEU A 335 -19.85 15.42 16.12
N MET A 336 -18.85 16.28 15.90
CA MET A 336 -18.83 17.66 16.41
C MET A 336 -19.94 18.54 15.81
N GLU A 337 -20.33 18.28 14.57
CA GLU A 337 -21.43 19.01 13.91
C GLU A 337 -22.83 18.59 14.40
N CYS A 338 -22.93 17.63 15.32
CA CYS A 338 -24.21 17.11 15.80
C CYS A 338 -24.72 17.89 17.02
N GLN A 339 -25.65 18.82 16.80
CA GLN A 339 -26.32 19.62 17.85
C GLN A 339 -27.16 18.77 18.83
N GLU A 340 -27.45 17.51 18.50
CA GLU A 340 -28.22 16.60 19.37
C GLU A 340 -27.46 16.24 20.65
N PHE A 341 -26.12 16.23 20.59
CA PHE A 341 -25.29 15.90 21.76
C PHE A 341 -25.14 17.07 22.73
N GLU A 342 -25.24 18.32 22.25
CA GLU A 342 -25.15 19.52 23.08
C GLU A 342 -26.40 19.69 23.97
N ASN A 343 -27.55 19.19 23.51
CA ASN A 343 -28.83 19.32 24.19
C ASN A 343 -29.32 18.01 24.84
N SER A 344 -28.49 16.96 24.84
CA SER A 344 -28.85 15.67 25.41
C SER A 344 -28.70 15.68 26.93
N GLU A 345 -29.72 15.22 27.66
CA GLU A 345 -29.63 14.99 29.11
C GLU A 345 -29.24 13.53 29.45
N ASP A 346 -29.14 12.66 28.43
CA ASP A 346 -28.84 11.25 28.60
C ASP A 346 -27.33 11.02 28.77
N SER A 347 -26.94 10.62 29.99
CA SER A 347 -25.57 10.32 30.36
C SER A 347 -24.92 9.26 29.47
N ASP A 348 -25.67 8.27 28.98
CA ASP A 348 -25.13 7.19 28.16
C ASP A 348 -24.77 7.68 26.75
N ILE A 349 -25.57 8.60 26.21
CA ILE A 349 -25.31 9.26 24.92
C ILE A 349 -24.08 10.16 25.02
N ILE A 350 -24.00 10.99 26.07
CA ILE A 350 -22.85 11.89 26.30
C ILE A 350 -21.56 11.08 26.47
N ASN A 351 -21.59 10.02 27.28
CA ASN A 351 -20.43 9.16 27.49
C ASN A 351 -20.00 8.46 26.18
N THR A 352 -20.96 7.92 25.44
CA THR A 352 -20.69 7.29 24.13
C THR A 352 -20.08 8.28 23.14
N TYR A 353 -20.57 9.52 23.12
CA TYR A 353 -20.05 10.60 22.29
C TYR A 353 -18.60 10.91 22.65
N HIS A 354 -18.29 11.11 23.93
CA HIS A 354 -16.93 11.35 24.40
C HIS A 354 -15.99 10.19 24.07
N ILE A 355 -16.44 8.94 24.21
CA ILE A 355 -15.66 7.75 23.85
C ILE A 355 -15.35 7.75 22.34
N MET A 356 -16.35 7.97 21.49
CA MET A 356 -16.16 8.00 20.03
C MET A 356 -15.26 9.16 19.59
N MET A 357 -15.44 10.35 20.18
CA MET A 357 -14.59 11.52 19.94
C MET A 357 -13.14 11.27 20.35
N LYS A 358 -12.91 10.77 21.57
CA LYS A 358 -11.57 10.43 22.07
C LYS A 358 -10.90 9.39 21.19
N ARG A 359 -11.63 8.36 20.73
CA ARG A 359 -11.10 7.35 19.80
C ARG A 359 -10.74 7.94 18.45
N SER A 360 -11.57 8.83 17.89
CA SER A 360 -11.32 9.45 16.58
C SER A 360 -10.10 10.38 16.60
N LEU A 361 -9.95 11.18 17.65
CA LEU A 361 -8.86 12.17 17.75
C LEU A 361 -7.53 11.55 18.22
N ASN A 362 -7.57 10.61 19.17
CA ASN A 362 -6.37 10.08 19.84
C ASN A 362 -6.00 8.64 19.44
N HIS A 363 -6.46 8.15 18.29
CA HIS A 363 -6.04 6.83 17.83
C HIS A 363 -4.53 6.77 17.47
N ASN A 364 -3.86 5.71 17.94
CA ASN A 364 -2.49 5.37 17.52
C ASN A 364 -2.45 4.50 16.25
N ALA A 365 -3.47 4.59 15.40
CA ALA A 365 -3.59 3.76 14.21
C ALA A 365 -2.82 4.29 12.99
N ARG A 366 -2.07 5.40 13.14
CA ARG A 366 -1.36 6.04 12.02
C ARG A 366 -0.16 5.22 11.54
N LEU A 367 -0.06 5.03 10.22
CA LEU A 367 1.18 4.58 9.58
C LEU A 367 2.23 5.69 9.68
N ARG A 368 3.48 5.31 9.91
CA ARG A 368 4.60 6.24 10.11
C ARG A 368 5.82 5.84 9.31
N VAL A 369 6.45 6.81 8.66
CA VAL A 369 7.76 6.68 8.02
C VAL A 369 8.84 6.83 9.10
N LEU A 370 9.78 5.89 9.15
CA LEU A 370 10.81 5.75 10.19
C LEU A 370 10.27 5.79 11.64
N GLY A 371 9.00 5.46 11.85
CA GLY A 371 8.35 5.55 13.16
C GLY A 371 8.07 6.99 13.66
N GLY A 372 8.62 8.01 13.01
CA GLY A 372 8.51 9.42 13.40
C GLY A 372 7.48 10.23 12.62
N ILE A 373 7.40 10.05 11.29
CA ILE A 373 6.61 10.93 10.43
C ILE A 373 5.27 10.26 10.09
N PRO A 374 4.12 10.76 10.58
CA PRO A 374 2.83 10.17 10.23
C PRO A 374 2.48 10.43 8.76
N ILE A 375 1.95 9.40 8.10
CA ILE A 375 1.43 9.49 6.73
C ILE A 375 0.03 10.10 6.80
N TYR A 376 -0.07 11.40 6.55
CA TYR A 376 -1.31 12.18 6.57
C TYR A 376 -1.41 13.01 5.27
N PRO A 377 -2.60 13.44 4.81
CA PRO A 377 -2.70 14.21 3.56
C PRO A 377 -1.83 15.47 3.53
N THR A 378 -1.70 16.19 4.63
CA THR A 378 -0.85 17.40 4.67
C THR A 378 0.63 17.05 4.56
N THR A 379 1.13 16.08 5.33
CA THR A 379 2.53 15.61 5.24
C THR A 379 2.82 14.98 3.88
N PHE A 380 1.88 14.25 3.31
CA PHE A 380 1.98 13.70 1.96
C PHE A 380 2.07 14.80 0.89
N ASN A 381 1.15 15.77 0.88
CA ASN A 381 1.16 16.86 -0.09
C ASN A 381 2.45 17.70 0.04
N THR A 382 2.87 17.96 1.27
CA THR A 382 4.14 18.64 1.58
C THR A 382 5.31 17.86 1.00
N ALA A 383 5.41 16.55 1.28
CA ALA A 383 6.49 15.71 0.76
C ALA A 383 6.49 15.66 -0.77
N MET A 384 5.33 15.50 -1.42
CA MET A 384 5.23 15.47 -2.88
C MET A 384 5.61 16.80 -3.55
N PHE A 385 5.55 17.92 -2.83
CA PHE A 385 6.02 19.22 -3.32
C PHE A 385 7.52 19.44 -3.06
N PHE A 386 7.99 19.19 -1.84
CA PHE A 386 9.37 19.45 -1.43
C PHE A 386 10.37 18.47 -2.03
N ILE A 387 10.04 17.18 -2.11
CA ILE A 387 11.00 16.14 -2.54
C ILE A 387 11.45 16.35 -4.00
N PRO A 388 10.56 16.56 -5.00
CA PRO A 388 10.99 16.91 -6.34
C PRO A 388 11.79 18.21 -6.39
N SER A 389 11.44 19.19 -5.55
CA SER A 389 12.14 20.48 -5.48
C SER A 389 13.60 20.34 -5.03
N LEU A 390 13.92 19.35 -4.17
CA LEU A 390 15.31 19.04 -3.79
C LEU A 390 16.14 18.57 -4.99
N GLY A 391 15.58 17.79 -5.91
CA GLY A 391 16.27 17.41 -7.15
C GLY A 391 16.56 18.62 -8.04
N THR A 392 15.65 19.59 -8.08
CA THR A 392 15.86 20.85 -8.79
C THR A 392 16.94 21.70 -8.11
N LEU A 393 16.94 21.77 -6.78
CA LEU A 393 17.97 22.46 -6.00
C LEU A 393 19.36 21.87 -6.25
N LEU A 394 19.50 20.54 -6.30
CA LEU A 394 20.77 19.88 -6.67
C LEU A 394 21.24 20.30 -8.07
N SER A 395 20.32 20.50 -9.02
CA SER A 395 20.65 21.01 -10.35
C SER A 395 21.21 22.44 -10.28
N PHE A 396 20.59 23.32 -9.49
CA PHE A 396 21.09 24.68 -9.26
C PHE A 396 22.46 24.69 -8.57
N VAL A 397 22.67 23.83 -7.57
CA VAL A 397 23.96 23.69 -6.88
C VAL A 397 25.04 23.28 -7.88
N LYS A 398 24.79 22.28 -8.74
CA LYS A 398 25.77 21.88 -9.76
C LYS A 398 26.07 23.01 -10.75
N LYS A 399 25.05 23.69 -11.27
CA LYS A 399 25.24 24.83 -12.17
C LYS A 399 26.05 25.96 -11.52
N SER A 400 25.81 26.21 -10.25
CA SER A 400 26.56 27.21 -9.47
C SER A 400 28.02 26.78 -9.30
N LEU A 401 28.28 25.54 -8.88
CA LEU A 401 29.64 25.00 -8.74
C LEU A 401 30.45 25.09 -10.03
N HIS A 402 29.83 24.76 -11.17
CA HIS A 402 30.44 24.92 -12.49
C HIS A 402 30.74 26.40 -12.81
N THR A 403 29.84 27.31 -12.48
CA THR A 403 30.01 28.77 -12.73
C THR A 403 31.15 29.35 -11.89
N TYR A 404 31.38 28.82 -10.69
CA TYR A 404 32.47 29.26 -9.78
C TYR A 404 33.80 28.54 -10.04
N GLY A 405 33.95 27.76 -11.12
CA GLY A 405 35.22 27.14 -11.51
C GLY A 405 35.67 25.98 -10.60
N LEU A 406 34.77 25.44 -9.77
CA LEU A 406 35.00 24.19 -9.06
C LEU A 406 34.61 23.06 -10.02
N GLU A 407 35.47 22.78 -11.00
CA GLU A 407 35.27 21.70 -11.97
C GLU A 407 35.21 20.35 -11.25
N MET A 408 34.01 19.79 -11.11
CA MET A 408 33.82 18.37 -10.87
C MET A 408 33.84 17.71 -12.26
N GLU A 409 34.98 17.12 -12.62
CA GLU A 409 35.31 16.61 -13.95
C GLU A 409 34.13 15.95 -14.68
N HIS A 410 33.90 16.42 -15.91
CA HIS A 410 32.94 15.87 -16.86
C HIS A 410 33.41 14.52 -17.38
N HIS A 411 32.97 13.43 -16.75
CA HIS A 411 32.88 12.11 -17.38
C HIS A 411 31.54 11.45 -17.04
#